data_AF-A0A831NNB3-F1
#
_entry.id   AF-A0A831NNB3-F1
#
_cell.length_a   1.000
_cell.length_b   1.000
_cell.length_c   1.000
_cell.angle_alpha   90.00
_cell.angle_beta   90.00
_cell.angle_gamma   90.00
#
_symmetry.space_group_name_H-M   'P 1'
#
loop_
_entity.id
_entity.type
_entity.pdbx_description
1 polymer ?
#
loop_
_entity_poly.entity_id
_entity_poly.type
_entity_poly.pdbx_seq_one_letter_code
_entity_poly.pdbx_strand_id
1 'polypeptide(L)' 'MKYIDLRSDTVTLPTQEMREAMYKAEVGDDVYGEEPTVRKLEEMAAEM' A
#
# COMPACT_ATOMS: atom_id res chain seq x y z
N MET A 1 -10.49 20.45 11.38
CA MET A 1 -10.16 20.32 12.81
C MET A 1 -9.44 18.99 12.98
N LYS A 2 -8.19 18.99 13.46
CA LYS A 2 -7.47 17.75 13.79
C LYS A 2 -8.01 17.27 15.13
N TYR A 3 -8.66 16.12 15.17
CA TYR A 3 -9.15 15.50 16.39
C TYR A 3 -8.11 14.49 16.89
N ILE A 4 -7.98 14.34 18.20
CA ILE A 4 -7.29 13.18 18.78
C ILE A 4 -8.28 12.02 18.68
N ASP A 5 -8.08 11.18 17.67
CA ASP A 5 -9.00 10.10 17.32
C ASP A 5 -8.50 8.77 17.91
N LEU A 6 -9.12 8.32 18.99
CA LEU A 6 -8.79 7.08 19.71
C LEU A 6 -9.79 5.95 19.43
N ARG A 7 -10.63 6.09 18.39
CA ARG A 7 -11.68 5.09 18.10
C ARG A 7 -11.08 3.76 17.64
N SER A 8 -10.02 3.79 16.83
CA SER A 8 -9.32 2.63 16.28
C SER A 8 -8.05 3.09 15.56
N ASP A 9 -7.09 2.19 15.35
CA ASP A 9 -5.93 2.34 14.46
C ASP A 9 -6.27 2.36 12.97
N THR A 10 -7.45 1.85 12.57
CA THR A 10 -7.90 1.87 11.17
C THR A 10 -8.17 3.27 10.62
N VAL A 11 -8.19 4.30 11.48
CA VAL A 11 -8.35 5.71 11.09
C VAL A 11 -7.06 6.34 10.55
N THR A 12 -5.97 5.59 10.52
CA THR A 12 -4.70 6.04 9.94
C THR A 12 -4.90 6.43 8.48
N LEU A 13 -4.23 7.51 8.08
CA LEU A 13 -4.20 7.98 6.70
C LEU A 13 -2.81 7.69 6.13
N PRO A 14 -2.67 7.43 4.81
CA PRO A 14 -1.37 7.25 4.20
C PRO A 14 -0.44 8.43 4.50
N THR A 15 0.85 8.18 4.71
CA THR A 15 1.85 9.24 4.78
C THR A 15 2.06 9.88 3.41
N GLN A 16 2.83 10.96 3.34
CA GLN A 16 3.18 11.56 2.05
C GLN A 16 4.03 10.61 1.18
N GLU A 17 4.98 9.92 1.80
CA GLU A 17 5.81 8.91 1.13
C GLU A 17 4.95 7.75 0.58
N MET A 18 3.99 7.25 1.38
CA MET A 18 3.06 6.22 0.90
C MET A 18 2.25 6.70 -0.32
N ARG A 19 1.77 7.94 -0.30
CA ARG A 19 1.05 8.52 -1.45
C ARG A 19 1.94 8.61 -2.69
N GLU A 20 3.19 9.02 -2.54
CA GLU A 20 4.13 9.11 -3.65
C GLU A 20 4.53 7.74 -4.19
N ALA A 21 4.72 6.75 -3.32
CA ALA A 21 4.99 5.38 -3.70
C ALA A 21 3.80 4.79 -4.49
N MET A 22 2.57 4.96 -3.99
CA MET A 22 1.36 4.53 -4.71
C MET A 22 1.24 5.22 -6.08
N TYR A 23 1.50 6.53 -6.15
CA TYR A 23 1.42 7.28 -7.41
C TYR A 23 2.47 6.84 -8.44
N LYS A 24 3.66 6.44 -7.99
CA LYS A 24 4.79 6.05 -8.85
C LYS A 24 4.87 4.54 -9.09
N ALA A 25 3.98 3.75 -8.50
CA ALA A 25 4.02 2.29 -8.60
C ALA A 25 3.87 1.85 -10.07
N GLU A 26 4.67 0.87 -10.48
CA GLU A 26 4.46 0.18 -11.75
C GLU A 26 3.25 -0.73 -11.59
N VAL A 27 2.30 -0.64 -12.53
CA VAL A 27 1.03 -1.38 -12.48
C VAL A 27 0.85 -2.25 -13.71
N GLY A 28 0.14 -3.36 -13.54
CA GLY A 28 -0.22 -4.32 -14.59
C GLY A 28 -1.55 -4.99 -14.27
N ASP A 29 -1.90 -6.04 -15.02
CA ASP A 29 -3.10 -6.84 -14.73
C ASP A 29 -2.75 -7.99 -13.77
N ASP A 30 -3.30 -7.92 -12.56
CA ASP A 30 -3.05 -8.91 -11.51
C ASP A 30 -3.63 -10.29 -11.83
N VAL A 31 -4.76 -10.35 -12.55
CA VAL A 31 -5.40 -11.63 -12.93
C VAL A 31 -4.49 -12.43 -13.86
N TYR A 32 -3.71 -11.75 -14.70
CA TYR A 32 -2.73 -12.37 -15.59
C TYR A 32 -1.32 -12.45 -14.97
N GLY A 33 -1.14 -11.99 -13.73
CA GLY A 33 0.16 -12.01 -13.04
C GLY A 33 1.16 -11.00 -13.59
N GLU A 34 0.68 -9.93 -14.21
CA GLU A 34 1.49 -8.86 -14.81
C GLU A 34 1.68 -7.66 -13.87
N GLU A 35 1.06 -7.66 -12.69
CA GLU A 35 1.20 -6.60 -11.69
C GLU A 35 2.52 -6.77 -10.90
N PRO A 36 3.53 -5.92 -11.15
CA PRO A 36 4.87 -6.13 -10.59
C PRO A 36 4.96 -5.72 -9.11
N THR A 37 4.15 -4.76 -8.67
CA THR A 37 4.18 -4.21 -7.31
C THR A 37 3.46 -5.14 -6.32
N VAL A 38 2.34 -5.75 -6.72
CA VAL A 38 1.61 -6.79 -5.98
C VAL A 38 2.48 -8.01 -5.84
N ARG A 39 3.07 -8.54 -6.93
CA ARG A 39 3.96 -9.70 -6.85
C ARG A 39 5.12 -9.46 -5.88
N LYS A 40 5.75 -8.29 -5.95
CA LYS A 40 6.83 -7.92 -5.02
C LYS A 40 6.36 -7.90 -3.56
N LEU A 41 5.16 -7.38 -3.30
CA LEU A 41 4.57 -7.37 -1.96
C LEU A 41 4.33 -8.81 -1.44
N GLU A 42 3.79 -9.68 -2.28
CA GLU A 42 3.53 -11.09 -1.95
C GLU A 42 4.81 -11.89 -1.70
N GLU A 43 5.81 -11.75 -2.57
CA GLU A 43 7.14 -12.37 -2.42
C GLU A 43 7.78 -11.92 -1.10
N MET A 44 7.79 -10.61 -0.83
CA MET A 44 8.32 -10.07 0.43
C MET A 44 7.57 -10.64 1.64
N ALA A 45 6.24 -10.73 1.58
CA ALA A 45 5.45 -11.28 2.68
C ALA A 45 5.68 -12.79 2.88
N ALA A 46 5.95 -13.54 1.81
CA ALA A 46 6.25 -14.97 1.87
C ALA A 46 7.66 -15.26 2.44
N GLU A 47 8.60 -14.33 2.26
CA GLU A 47 9.98 -14.43 2.77
C GLU A 47 10.16 -13.97 4.23
N MET A 48 9.14 -13.33 4.81
CA MET A 48 9.12 -12.84 6.20
C MET A 48 8.68 -13.90 7.22
#